data_AF-A0A2E5LET7-F1
#
_entry.id   AF-A0A2E5LET7-F1
#
_cell.length_a   1.000
_cell.length_b   1.000
_cell.length_c   1.000
_cell.angle_alpha   90.00
_cell.angle_beta   90.00
_cell.angle_gamma   90.00
#
_symmetry.space_group_name_H-M   'P 1'
#
loop_
_entity.id
_entity.type
_entity.pdbx_description
1 polymer ?
#
loop_
_entity_poly.entity_id
_entity_poly.type
_entity_poly.pdbx_seq_one_letter_code
_entity_poly.pdbx_strand_id
1 'polypeptide(L)'
;MKPLLRWWLFISLTLVLTFAFYYFGLFADVWDKDRTKLSFLIMVLFFLTSIHCGKETIKISKALEGDVSENEIKNTDWRGNQEIGWFISDFVLTIGMVGTVSGFLLMLAGAFAGVDLTDEEAMKGVLEKMSKGMSTALYTTLFGLICGGLLKIQYFSLSRATDNLIGPIDKKS
;
A
#
# COMPACT_ATOMS: atom_id res chain seq x y z
N MET A 1 17.86 18.58 -2.00
CA MET A 1 17.43 18.12 -0.67
C MET A 1 18.00 16.74 -0.42
N LYS A 2 18.56 16.48 0.77
CA LYS A 2 19.06 15.14 1.12
C LYS A 2 17.92 14.10 0.97
N PRO A 3 18.13 12.96 0.31
CA PRO A 3 17.08 11.97 0.07
C PRO A 3 16.44 11.46 1.37
N LEU A 4 17.24 11.36 2.44
CA LEU A 4 16.78 11.01 3.78
C LEU A 4 15.73 12.00 4.33
N LEU A 5 15.92 13.30 4.13
CA LEU A 5 14.99 14.32 4.62
C LEU A 5 13.63 14.22 3.89
N ARG A 6 13.66 13.92 2.58
CA ARG A 6 12.43 13.75 1.80
C ARG A 6 11.64 12.54 2.30
N TRP A 7 12.30 11.41 2.53
CA TRP A 7 11.66 10.22 3.09
C TRP A 7 11.13 10.46 4.51
N TRP A 8 11.88 11.18 5.35
CA TRP A 8 11.44 11.54 6.70
C TRP A 8 10.17 12.40 6.69
N LEU A 9 10.06 13.36 5.77
CA LEU A 9 8.82 14.14 5.60
C LEU A 9 7.65 13.23 5.21
N PHE A 10 7.85 12.31 4.27
CA PHE A 10 6.81 11.36 3.88
C PHE A 10 6.34 10.49 5.04
N ILE A 11 7.26 9.92 5.84
CA ILE A 11 6.86 9.04 6.94
C ILE A 11 6.13 9.83 8.04
N SER A 12 6.55 11.07 8.31
CA SER A 12 5.87 11.93 9.29
C SER A 12 4.42 12.22 8.87
N LEU A 13 4.19 12.49 7.58
CA LEU A 13 2.85 12.70 7.04
C LEU A 13 2.00 11.43 7.13
N THR A 14 2.57 10.27 6.80
CA THR A 14 1.91 8.97 6.92
C THR A 14 1.53 8.65 8.36
N LEU A 15 2.38 8.97 9.34
CA LEU A 15 2.08 8.78 10.76
C LEU A 15 0.92 9.68 11.23
N VAL A 16 0.90 10.94 10.80
CA VAL A 16 -0.22 11.86 11.12
C VAL A 16 -1.54 11.34 10.53
N LEU A 17 -1.53 10.87 9.28
CA LEU A 17 -2.71 10.26 8.64
C LEU A 17 -3.16 9.01 9.39
N THR A 18 -2.23 8.15 9.79
CA THR A 18 -2.54 6.92 10.56
C THR A 18 -3.15 7.27 11.91
N PHE A 19 -2.61 8.28 12.60
CA PHE A 19 -3.16 8.75 13.87
C PHE A 19 -4.57 9.36 13.70
N ALA A 20 -4.79 10.13 12.63
CA ALA A 20 -6.12 10.65 12.32
C ALA A 20 -7.13 9.50 12.10
N PHE A 21 -6.75 8.46 11.34
CA PHE A 21 -7.59 7.29 11.14
C PHE A 21 -7.91 6.55 12.44
N TYR A 22 -6.94 6.48 13.35
CA TYR A 22 -7.17 5.94 14.69
C TYR A 22 -8.17 6.79 15.48
N TYR A 23 -7.99 8.11 15.50
CA TYR A 23 -8.88 9.05 16.21
C TYR A 23 -10.33 9.00 15.71
N PHE A 24 -10.52 8.89 14.39
CA PHE A 24 -11.86 8.75 13.78
C PHE A 24 -12.45 7.33 13.87
N GLY A 25 -11.76 6.37 14.47
CA GLY A 25 -12.24 4.99 14.60
C GLY A 25 -12.28 4.22 13.28
N LEU A 26 -11.62 4.71 12.22
CA LEU A 26 -11.66 4.11 10.89
C LEU A 26 -11.15 2.66 10.87
N PHE A 27 -10.19 2.30 11.72
CA PHE A 27 -9.71 0.92 11.80
C PHE A 27 -10.78 -0.05 12.34
N ALA A 28 -11.59 0.38 13.30
CA ALA A 28 -12.69 -0.42 13.81
C ALA A 28 -13.81 -0.57 12.76
N ASP A 29 -14.10 0.53 12.06
CA ASP A 29 -15.04 0.55 10.94
C ASP A 29 -14.61 -0.39 9.81
N VAL A 30 -13.34 -0.33 9.39
CA VAL A 30 -12.79 -1.22 8.36
C VAL A 30 -12.82 -2.66 8.85
N TRP A 31 -12.55 -2.91 10.13
CA TRP A 31 -12.67 -4.25 10.69
C TRP A 31 -14.12 -4.75 10.58
N ASP A 32 -15.12 -3.98 10.97
CA ASP A 32 -16.49 -4.48 10.91
C ASP A 32 -16.99 -4.63 9.45
N LYS A 33 -16.65 -3.67 8.59
CA LYS A 33 -17.22 -3.53 7.24
C LYS A 33 -16.50 -4.32 6.15
N ASP A 34 -15.20 -4.60 6.29
CA ASP A 34 -14.45 -5.48 5.39
C ASP A 34 -14.52 -6.94 5.88
N ARG A 35 -15.39 -7.74 5.26
CA ARG A 35 -15.52 -9.16 5.56
C ARG A 35 -14.30 -9.98 5.12
N THR A 36 -13.63 -9.59 4.05
CA THR A 36 -12.47 -10.31 3.50
C THR A 36 -11.20 -10.07 4.31
N LYS A 37 -11.15 -8.95 5.06
CA LYS A 37 -9.99 -8.48 5.83
C LYS A 37 -8.76 -8.20 4.97
N LEU A 38 -8.91 -8.12 3.66
CA LEU A 38 -7.84 -7.79 2.72
C LEU A 38 -7.28 -6.39 2.99
N SER A 39 -8.10 -5.46 3.50
CA SER A 39 -7.63 -4.13 3.90
C SER A 39 -6.54 -4.19 4.97
N PHE A 40 -6.63 -5.13 5.93
CA PHE A 40 -5.59 -5.32 6.95
C PHE A 40 -4.31 -5.90 6.39
N LEU A 41 -4.42 -6.83 5.44
CA LEU A 41 -3.27 -7.37 4.72
C LEU A 41 -2.55 -6.26 3.93
N ILE A 42 -3.31 -5.40 3.23
CA ILE A 42 -2.77 -4.22 2.53
C ILE A 42 -2.03 -3.29 3.49
N MET A 43 -2.61 -3.00 4.66
CA MET A 43 -1.97 -2.15 5.66
C MET A 43 -0.67 -2.75 6.20
N VAL A 44 -0.64 -4.06 6.49
CA VAL A 44 0.58 -4.74 6.94
C VAL A 44 1.67 -4.68 5.87
N LEU A 45 1.33 -5.01 4.62
CA LEU A 45 2.27 -4.91 3.49
C LEU A 45 2.79 -3.48 3.31
N PHE A 46 1.92 -2.48 3.49
CA PHE A 46 2.29 -1.08 3.44
C PHE A 46 3.36 -0.73 4.48
N PHE A 47 3.15 -1.08 5.75
CA PHE A 47 4.11 -0.76 6.81
C PHE A 47 5.45 -1.47 6.61
N LEU A 48 5.44 -2.77 6.28
CA LEU A 48 6.67 -3.55 6.06
C LEU A 48 7.50 -2.96 4.90
N THR A 49 6.82 -2.67 3.80
CA THR A 49 7.47 -2.13 2.59
C THR A 49 7.94 -0.69 2.80
N SER A 50 7.20 0.12 3.56
CA SER A 50 7.63 1.48 3.90
C SER A 50 8.87 1.49 4.82
N ILE A 51 8.96 0.56 5.78
CA ILE A 51 10.16 0.36 6.61
C ILE A 51 11.34 -0.07 5.74
N HIS A 52 11.13 -1.00 4.80
CA HIS A 52 12.16 -1.42 3.84
C HIS A 52 12.67 -0.22 3.02
N CYS A 53 11.76 0.58 2.46
CA CYS A 53 12.11 1.81 1.74
C CYS A 53 12.95 2.77 2.60
N GLY A 54 12.64 2.90 3.89
CA GLY A 54 13.40 3.72 4.82
C GLY A 54 14.84 3.25 5.01
N LYS A 55 15.02 1.94 5.24
CA LYS A 55 16.35 1.34 5.37
C LYS A 55 17.20 1.57 4.12
N GLU A 56 16.64 1.34 2.94
CA GLU A 56 17.34 1.57 1.68
C GLU A 56 17.65 3.05 1.45
N THR A 57 16.74 3.97 1.82
CA THR A 57 16.98 5.41 1.73
C THR A 57 18.16 5.85 2.60
N ILE A 58 18.27 5.31 3.81
CA ILE A 58 19.38 5.60 4.72
C ILE A 58 20.70 5.09 4.15
N LYS A 59 20.74 3.86 3.60
CA LYS A 59 21.94 3.30 2.96
C LYS A 59 22.41 4.17 1.79
N ILE A 60 21.49 4.58 0.91
CA ILE A 60 21.80 5.46 -0.23
C ILE A 60 22.27 6.83 0.25
N SER A 61 21.66 7.38 1.30
CA SER A 61 22.10 8.66 1.87
C SER A 61 23.53 8.60 2.40
N LYS A 62 23.90 7.52 3.11
CA LYS A 62 25.27 7.30 3.59
C LYS A 62 26.26 7.12 2.44
N ALA A 63 25.86 6.37 1.42
CA ALA A 63 26.68 6.18 0.22
C ALA A 63 26.92 7.50 -0.54
N LEU A 64 25.90 8.37 -0.61
CA LEU A 64 26.03 9.71 -1.21
C LEU A 64 26.88 10.67 -0.37
N GLU A 65 26.95 10.48 0.95
CA GLU A 65 27.78 11.29 1.86
C GLU A 65 29.25 10.84 1.87
N GLY A 66 29.60 9.76 1.16
CA GLY A 66 30.97 9.25 1.04
C GLY A 66 31.40 8.30 2.15
N ASP A 67 30.47 7.88 3.00
CA ASP A 67 30.73 6.94 4.12
C ASP A 67 30.85 5.47 3.67
N VAL A 68 30.61 5.18 2.38
CA VAL A 68 30.63 3.82 1.81
C VAL A 68 31.69 3.74 0.70
N SER A 69 32.48 2.67 0.70
CA SER A 69 33.53 2.44 -0.30
C SER A 69 32.94 2.24 -1.70
N GLU A 70 33.60 2.78 -2.74
CA GLU A 70 33.21 2.58 -4.14
C GLU A 70 33.09 1.08 -4.52
N ASN A 71 33.93 0.22 -3.95
CA ASN A 71 33.86 -1.23 -4.18
C ASN A 71 32.60 -1.88 -3.58
N GLU A 72 32.13 -1.38 -2.43
CA GLU A 72 30.90 -1.86 -1.79
C GLU A 72 29.65 -1.36 -2.53
N ILE A 73 29.70 -0.13 -3.05
CA ILE A 73 28.64 0.43 -3.89
C ILE A 73 28.47 -0.40 -5.17
N LYS A 74 29.57 -0.79 -5.83
CA LYS A 74 29.54 -1.61 -7.05
C LYS A 74 29.07 -3.05 -6.82
N ASN A 75 29.34 -3.63 -5.65
CA ASN A 75 28.94 -5.00 -5.33
C ASN A 75 27.49 -5.11 -4.80
N THR A 76 26.86 -3.98 -4.47
CA THR A 76 25.49 -3.95 -3.96
C THR A 76 24.51 -3.73 -5.10
N ASP A 77 23.50 -4.58 -5.23
CA ASP A 77 22.42 -4.39 -6.20
C ASP A 77 21.34 -3.44 -5.66
N TRP A 78 21.59 -2.14 -5.82
CA TRP A 78 20.66 -1.09 -5.38
C TRP A 78 19.37 -1.05 -6.21
N ARG A 79 19.43 -1.43 -7.49
CA ARG A 79 18.27 -1.39 -8.38
C ARG A 79 17.34 -2.57 -8.08
N GLY A 80 17.88 -3.77 -7.89
CA GLY A 80 17.08 -4.96 -7.52
C GLY A 80 16.28 -4.75 -6.23
N ASN A 81 16.89 -4.15 -5.19
CA ASN A 81 16.18 -3.85 -3.94
C ASN A 81 15.01 -2.87 -4.13
N GLN A 82 15.09 -1.98 -5.13
CA GLN A 82 14.01 -1.05 -5.45
C GLN A 82 12.90 -1.69 -6.26
N GLU A 83 13.25 -2.59 -7.19
CA GLU A 83 12.29 -3.33 -7.99
C GLU A 83 11.34 -4.16 -7.12
N ILE A 84 11.84 -4.77 -6.04
CA ILE A 84 11.02 -5.50 -5.06
C ILE A 84 9.92 -4.59 -4.49
N GLY A 85 10.27 -3.36 -4.13
CA GLY A 85 9.29 -2.43 -3.58
C GLY A 85 8.29 -1.89 -4.60
N TRP A 86 8.75 -1.67 -5.84
CA TRP A 86 7.86 -1.31 -6.94
C TRP A 86 6.86 -2.43 -7.22
N PHE A 87 7.34 -3.68 -7.26
CA PHE A 87 6.51 -4.87 -7.38
C PHE A 87 5.48 -4.98 -6.26
N ILE A 88 5.87 -4.78 -4.99
CA ILE A 88 4.93 -4.82 -3.87
C ILE A 88 3.89 -3.69 -3.99
N SER A 89 4.27 -2.51 -4.47
CA SER A 89 3.32 -1.42 -4.67
C SER A 89 2.24 -1.76 -5.71
N ASP A 90 2.61 -2.42 -6.81
CA ASP A 90 1.66 -2.93 -7.82
C ASP A 90 0.83 -4.09 -7.29
N PHE A 91 1.44 -4.95 -6.47
CA PHE A 91 0.74 -6.05 -5.83
C PHE A 91 -0.34 -5.55 -4.86
N VAL A 92 -0.04 -4.54 -4.05
CA VAL A 92 -1.01 -3.89 -3.14
C VAL A 92 -2.18 -3.28 -3.91
N LEU A 93 -1.91 -2.59 -5.03
CA LEU A 93 -2.96 -2.06 -5.90
C LEU A 93 -3.83 -3.19 -6.46
N THR A 94 -3.19 -4.28 -6.89
CA THR A 94 -3.88 -5.45 -7.45
C THR A 94 -4.74 -6.14 -6.40
N ILE A 95 -4.27 -6.30 -5.17
CA ILE A 95 -5.08 -6.83 -4.06
C ILE A 95 -6.29 -5.92 -3.80
N GLY A 96 -6.13 -4.60 -3.87
CA GLY A 96 -7.25 -3.65 -3.79
C GLY A 96 -8.33 -3.92 -4.83
N MET A 97 -7.92 -4.14 -6.09
CA MET A 97 -8.84 -4.51 -7.17
C MET A 97 -9.48 -5.89 -6.96
N VAL A 98 -8.72 -6.89 -6.49
CA VAL A 98 -9.27 -8.22 -6.12
C VAL A 98 -10.31 -8.09 -4.99
N GLY A 99 -10.12 -7.15 -4.08
CA GLY A 99 -11.07 -6.79 -3.05
C GLY A 99 -12.42 -6.32 -3.60
N THR A 100 -12.44 -5.52 -4.68
CA THR A 100 -13.71 -5.14 -5.35
C THR A 100 -14.47 -6.35 -5.83
N VAL A 101 -13.78 -7.24 -6.54
CA VAL A 101 -14.38 -8.44 -7.13
C VAL A 101 -14.90 -9.33 -6.02
N SER A 102 -14.13 -9.52 -4.95
CA SER A 102 -14.52 -10.31 -3.80
C SER A 102 -15.74 -9.71 -3.08
N GLY A 103 -15.78 -8.39 -2.88
CA GLY A 103 -16.93 -7.71 -2.28
C GLY A 103 -18.20 -7.81 -3.12
N PHE A 104 -18.09 -7.68 -4.44
CA PHE A 104 -19.21 -7.90 -5.36
C PHE A 104 -19.68 -9.36 -5.39
N LEU A 105 -18.77 -10.33 -5.32
CA LEU A 105 -19.14 -11.75 -5.23
C LEU A 105 -19.89 -12.04 -3.92
N LEU A 106 -19.42 -11.51 -2.79
CA LEU A 106 -20.12 -11.61 -1.50
C LEU A 106 -21.50 -10.96 -1.55
N MET A 107 -21.61 -9.80 -2.20
CA MET A 107 -22.87 -9.10 -2.43
C MET A 107 -23.85 -9.99 -3.19
N LEU A 108 -23.47 -10.52 -4.36
CA LEU A 108 -24.36 -11.30 -5.22
C LEU A 108 -24.70 -12.67 -4.62
N ALA A 109 -23.71 -13.39 -4.08
CA ALA A 109 -23.93 -14.69 -3.47
C ALA A 109 -24.77 -14.60 -2.18
N GLY A 110 -24.59 -13.53 -1.38
CA GLY A 110 -25.30 -13.36 -0.12
C GLY A 110 -26.72 -12.79 -0.28
N ALA A 111 -26.92 -11.89 -1.25
CA ALA A 111 -28.16 -11.14 -1.41
C ALA A 111 -29.26 -11.94 -2.13
N PHE A 112 -28.93 -12.81 -3.08
CA PHE A 112 -29.93 -13.49 -3.92
C PHE A 112 -30.08 -14.98 -3.65
N ALA A 113 -29.25 -15.58 -2.79
CA ALA A 113 -29.33 -17.00 -2.50
C ALA A 113 -30.59 -17.33 -1.67
N GLY A 114 -31.59 -17.94 -2.32
CA GLY A 114 -32.76 -18.54 -1.67
C GLY A 114 -33.80 -17.55 -1.15
N VAL A 115 -33.86 -16.34 -1.69
CA VAL A 115 -34.80 -15.29 -1.25
C VAL A 115 -36.00 -15.21 -2.19
N ASP A 116 -37.22 -15.21 -1.62
CA ASP A 116 -38.43 -14.88 -2.36
C ASP A 116 -38.53 -13.35 -2.53
N LEU A 117 -38.45 -12.89 -3.77
CA LEU A 117 -38.41 -11.46 -4.12
C LEU A 117 -39.78 -10.77 -4.02
N THR A 118 -40.84 -11.54 -3.72
CA THR A 118 -42.20 -11.01 -3.59
C THR A 118 -42.55 -10.55 -2.17
N ASP A 119 -41.69 -10.86 -1.19
CA ASP A 119 -41.85 -10.47 0.21
C ASP A 119 -41.07 -9.18 0.53
N GLU A 120 -41.77 -8.16 1.05
CA GLU A 120 -41.18 -6.88 1.45
C GLU A 120 -40.14 -7.01 2.58
N GLU A 121 -40.32 -7.94 3.52
CA GLU A 121 -39.33 -8.16 4.59
C GLU A 121 -38.07 -8.84 4.05
N ALA A 122 -38.25 -9.80 3.15
CA ALA A 122 -37.16 -10.46 2.45
C ALA A 122 -36.31 -9.46 1.66
N MET A 123 -36.95 -8.53 0.94
CA MET A 123 -36.27 -7.46 0.20
C MET A 123 -35.49 -6.49 1.09
N LYS A 124 -35.94 -6.19 2.31
CA LYS A 124 -35.14 -5.41 3.27
C LYS A 124 -33.84 -6.14 3.65
N GLY A 125 -33.90 -7.45 3.85
CA GLY A 125 -32.73 -8.27 4.13
C GLY A 125 -31.73 -8.34 2.96
N VAL A 126 -32.24 -8.41 1.72
CA VAL A 126 -31.42 -8.32 0.51
C VAL A 126 -30.67 -6.99 0.47
N LEU A 127 -31.36 -5.87 0.69
CA LEU A 127 -30.76 -4.53 0.68
C LEU A 127 -29.66 -4.37 1.74
N GLU A 128 -29.87 -4.93 2.94
CA GLU A 128 -28.84 -4.91 4.00
C GLU A 128 -27.59 -5.71 3.60
N LYS A 129 -27.76 -6.92 3.05
CA LYS A 129 -26.64 -7.75 2.58
C LYS A 129 -25.92 -7.10 1.39
N MET A 130 -26.66 -6.42 0.52
CA MET A 130 -26.07 -5.65 -0.58
C MET A 130 -25.20 -4.51 -0.07
N SER A 131 -25.68 -3.75 0.92
CA SER A 131 -24.92 -2.67 1.56
C SER A 131 -23.62 -3.17 2.17
N LYS A 132 -23.64 -4.33 2.84
CA LYS A 132 -22.43 -4.96 3.42
C LYS A 132 -21.41 -5.37 2.35
N GLY A 133 -21.83 -6.05 1.28
CA GLY A 133 -20.93 -6.46 0.19
C GLY A 133 -20.31 -5.27 -0.55
N MET A 134 -21.11 -4.23 -0.79
CA MET A 134 -20.62 -2.97 -1.37
C MET A 134 -19.61 -2.28 -0.45
N SER A 135 -19.85 -2.26 0.86
CA SER A 135 -18.91 -1.66 1.82
C SER A 135 -17.56 -2.36 1.81
N THR A 136 -17.54 -3.71 1.84
CA THR A 136 -16.31 -4.49 1.73
C THR A 136 -15.50 -4.17 0.46
N ALA A 137 -16.19 -4.04 -0.69
CA ALA A 137 -15.55 -3.65 -1.95
C ALA A 137 -14.93 -2.25 -1.86
N LEU A 138 -15.68 -1.26 -1.37
CA LEU A 138 -15.23 0.13 -1.31
C LEU A 138 -14.02 0.32 -0.38
N TYR A 139 -14.06 -0.24 0.84
CA TYR A 139 -12.95 -0.09 1.79
C TYR A 139 -11.67 -0.74 1.28
N THR A 140 -11.73 -1.99 0.81
CA THR A 140 -10.54 -2.70 0.33
C THR A 140 -9.89 -1.98 -0.85
N THR A 141 -10.70 -1.41 -1.74
CA THR A 141 -10.22 -0.62 -2.88
C THR A 141 -9.55 0.67 -2.45
N LEU A 142 -10.21 1.40 -1.55
CA LEU A 142 -9.69 2.66 -1.04
C LEU A 142 -8.32 2.46 -0.40
N PHE A 143 -8.18 1.45 0.47
CA PHE A 143 -6.90 1.13 1.09
C PHE A 143 -5.86 0.66 0.07
N GLY A 144 -6.24 -0.17 -0.90
CA GLY A 144 -5.35 -0.61 -1.98
C GLY A 144 -4.79 0.56 -2.79
N LEU A 145 -5.65 1.48 -3.21
CA LEU A 145 -5.25 2.67 -3.97
C LEU A 145 -4.38 3.64 -3.15
N ILE A 146 -4.78 3.95 -1.91
CA ILE A 146 -4.03 4.86 -1.04
C ILE A 146 -2.66 4.27 -0.68
N CYS A 147 -2.63 3.06 -0.13
CA CYS A 147 -1.37 2.42 0.28
C CYS A 147 -0.45 2.15 -0.91
N GLY A 148 -0.98 1.62 -2.01
CA GLY A 148 -0.21 1.37 -3.22
C GLY A 148 0.34 2.65 -3.85
N GLY A 149 -0.47 3.70 -3.93
CA GLY A 149 -0.04 5.01 -4.44
C GLY A 149 1.04 5.66 -3.57
N LEU A 150 0.88 5.60 -2.23
CA LEU A 150 1.89 6.11 -1.30
C LEU A 150 3.22 5.36 -1.42
N LEU A 151 3.19 4.03 -1.54
CA LEU A 151 4.40 3.23 -1.78
C LEU A 151 5.07 3.61 -3.10
N LYS A 152 4.31 3.76 -4.19
CA LYS A 152 4.87 4.20 -5.48
C LYS A 152 5.62 5.52 -5.36
N ILE A 153 5.07 6.49 -4.63
CA ILE A 153 5.72 7.79 -4.43
C ILE A 153 7.02 7.63 -3.62
N GLN A 154 7.01 6.81 -2.56
CA GLN A 154 8.21 6.54 -1.75
C GLN A 154 9.32 5.91 -2.59
N TYR A 155 9.00 4.86 -3.37
CA TYR A 155 9.96 4.17 -4.22
C TYR A 155 10.40 4.98 -5.44
N PHE A 156 9.53 5.84 -5.99
CA PHE A 156 9.94 6.76 -7.04
C PHE A 156 10.99 7.77 -6.54
N SER A 157 10.82 8.30 -5.33
CA SER A 157 11.84 9.17 -4.72
C SER A 157 13.14 8.43 -4.44
N LEU A 158 13.05 7.15 -4.04
CA LEU A 158 14.20 6.30 -3.77
C LEU A 158 14.99 5.97 -5.06
N SER A 159 14.29 5.60 -6.13
CA SER A 159 14.84 5.33 -7.46
C SER A 159 15.64 6.53 -7.99
N ARG A 160 15.06 7.74 -7.89
CA ARG A 160 15.76 8.99 -8.23
C ARG A 160 17.04 9.21 -7.42
N ALA A 161 17.07 8.79 -6.15
CA ALA A 161 18.26 8.91 -5.31
C ALA A 161 19.35 7.91 -5.72
N THR A 162 18.97 6.68 -6.07
CA THR A 162 19.89 5.66 -6.58
C THR A 162 20.48 6.03 -7.93
N ASP A 163 19.70 6.56 -8.86
CA ASP A 163 20.24 6.99 -10.16
C ASP A 163 21.27 8.12 -10.01
N ASN A 164 21.10 9.01 -9.03
CA ASN A 164 22.10 10.03 -8.72
C ASN A 164 23.39 9.43 -8.12
N LEU A 165 23.29 8.31 -7.41
CA LEU A 165 24.44 7.61 -6.82
C LEU A 165 25.20 6.80 -7.88
N ILE A 166 24.50 6.01 -8.69
CA ILE A 166 25.09 5.04 -9.62
C ILE A 166 25.40 5.66 -10.99
N GLY A 167 24.58 6.61 -11.45
CA GLY A 167 24.74 7.22 -12.78
C GLY A 167 26.15 7.78 -13.09
N PRO A 168 26.84 8.43 -12.14
CA PRO A 168 28.24 8.85 -12.32
C PRO A 168 29.26 7.70 -12.34
N ILE A 169 28.97 6.58 -11.66
CA ILE A 169 29.85 5.42 -11.52
C ILE A 169 29.82 4.59 -12.81
N ASP A 170 28.63 4.38 -13.39
CA ASP A 170 28.45 3.68 -14.66
C ASP A 170 29.11 4.41 -15.83
N LYS A 171 29.20 5.75 -15.79
CA LYS A 171 29.86 6.56 -16.83
C LYS A 171 31.40 6.52 -16.79
N LYS A 172 31.99 6.02 -15.69
CA LYS A 172 33.45 5.91 -15.52
C LYS A 172 33.99 4.51 -15.82
N SER A 173 33.11 3.51 -15.97
CA SER A 173 33.47 2.16 -16.43
C SER A 173 33.45 2.08 -17.96
#